data_AF-A0A9W7EKB4-F1
#
_entry.id   AF-A0A9W7EKB4-F1
#
_cell.length_a   1.000
_cell.length_b   1.000
_cell.length_c   1.000
_cell.angle_alpha   90.00
_cell.angle_beta   90.00
_cell.angle_gamma   90.00
#
_symmetry.space_group_name_H-M   'P 1'
#
loop_
_entity.id
_entity.type
_entity.pdbx_description
1 polymer ?
#
loop_
_entity_poly.entity_id
_entity_poly.type
_entity_poly.pdbx_seq_one_letter_code
_entity_poly.pdbx_strand_id
1 'polypeptide(L)'
;MTADRIIVCCGGLTQPTLDLMSLRLPEPSYRISKRTVCLLEVEPLVSDKLNVMPCMKWQVPPKSSGEIKHENKHDAVEENSVYVLPPIKYDDEKMYLKIGGGANIYLDGDVFGNPSSDEWNVDLTRHFIEGGDVEIEENLSKICREHVINVELGKSKPKACFTTCSEDDALRIENVTENVTVVAVCQGKAAAPAPAIGEEVKDFILNTPQAQVVDDVITGGSMGLSDDDYAALPAATRTIYENEAALGAMATSLGVTAKAEGTTLWAEPANQAALVEAHANSLGTINHDEDEE
;
A
#
# COMPACT_ATOMS: atom_id res chain seq x y z
N MET A 1 2.89 -8.63 -32.33
CA MET A 1 1.50 -8.62 -31.83
C MET A 1 0.98 -7.21 -32.04
N THR A 2 -0.21 -7.03 -32.60
CA THR A 2 -0.82 -5.71 -32.82
C THR A 2 -2.13 -5.67 -32.04
N ALA A 3 -2.37 -4.61 -31.28
CA ALA A 3 -3.59 -4.40 -30.51
C ALA A 3 -4.17 -3.03 -30.83
N ASP A 4 -5.49 -2.92 -30.87
CA ASP A 4 -6.19 -1.65 -31.14
C ASP A 4 -6.05 -0.67 -29.97
N ARG A 5 -5.86 -1.20 -28.75
CA ARG A 5 -5.57 -0.46 -27.52
C ARG A 5 -4.51 -1.20 -26.70
N ILE A 6 -3.62 -0.45 -26.07
CA ILE A 6 -2.56 -0.95 -25.19
C ILE A 6 -2.75 -0.28 -23.82
N ILE A 7 -2.75 -1.08 -22.76
CA ILE A 7 -2.76 -0.59 -21.38
C ILE A 7 -1.41 -0.94 -20.77
N VAL A 8 -0.68 0.06 -20.28
CA VAL A 8 0.59 -0.13 -19.56
C VAL A 8 0.34 0.07 -18.07
N CYS A 9 0.46 -1.02 -17.30
CA CYS A 9 0.20 -1.03 -15.86
C CYS A 9 1.29 -1.82 -15.12
N CYS A 10 2.55 -1.47 -15.36
CA CYS A 10 3.71 -2.26 -14.93
C CYS A 10 4.31 -1.80 -13.59
N GLY A 11 3.58 -0.99 -12.81
CA GLY A 11 4.07 -0.45 -11.54
C GLY A 11 5.35 0.38 -11.73
N GLY A 12 6.37 0.14 -10.91
CA GLY A 12 7.70 0.74 -11.09
C GLY A 12 8.36 0.48 -12.46
N LEU A 13 7.99 -0.58 -13.19
CA LEU A 13 8.51 -0.85 -14.54
C LEU A 13 7.75 -0.09 -15.64
N THR A 14 6.82 0.81 -15.29
CA THR A 14 6.02 1.55 -16.27
C THR A 14 6.89 2.40 -17.21
N GLN A 15 7.72 3.32 -16.70
CA GLN A 15 8.58 4.14 -17.57
C GLN A 15 9.60 3.31 -18.37
N PRO A 16 10.28 2.29 -17.79
CA PRO A 16 11.10 1.38 -18.59
C PRO A 16 10.33 0.72 -19.74
N THR A 17 9.06 0.36 -19.54
CA THR A 17 8.20 -0.21 -20.58
C THR A 17 7.85 0.82 -21.66
N LEU A 18 7.54 2.07 -21.26
CA LEU A 18 7.25 3.15 -22.20
C LEU A 18 8.48 3.56 -23.02
N ASP A 19 9.69 3.48 -22.45
CA ASP A 19 10.93 3.82 -23.14
C ASP A 19 11.20 2.88 -24.33
N LEU A 20 10.85 1.59 -24.21
CA LEU A 20 10.91 0.63 -25.31
C LEU A 20 9.98 1.02 -26.48
N MET A 21 8.98 1.84 -26.21
CA MET A 21 8.02 2.36 -27.18
C MET A 21 8.33 3.81 -27.60
N SER A 22 9.43 4.40 -27.11
CA SER A 22 9.74 5.83 -27.27
C SER A 22 8.64 6.76 -26.74
N LEU A 23 7.98 6.37 -25.65
CA LEU A 23 6.92 7.11 -24.96
C LEU A 23 7.38 7.55 -23.57
N ARG A 24 6.72 8.58 -23.01
CA ARG A 24 6.98 9.09 -21.66
C ARG A 24 5.65 9.30 -20.94
N LEU A 25 5.66 9.07 -19.62
CA LEU A 25 4.55 9.52 -18.78
C LEU A 25 4.56 11.06 -18.75
N PRO A 26 3.39 11.72 -18.86
CA PRO A 26 3.28 13.16 -18.64
C PRO A 26 3.75 13.55 -17.23
N GLU A 27 4.27 14.76 -17.11
CA GLU A 27 4.60 15.35 -15.81
C GLU A 27 3.33 15.49 -14.94
N PRO A 28 3.44 15.41 -13.60
CA PRO A 28 4.68 15.45 -12.84
C PRO A 28 5.38 14.09 -12.69
N SER A 29 6.70 14.18 -12.54
CA SER A 29 7.58 13.05 -12.26
C SER A 29 7.11 12.18 -11.09
N TYR A 30 7.38 10.88 -11.20
CA TYR A 30 7.15 9.93 -10.13
C TYR A 30 8.46 9.26 -9.73
N ARG A 31 8.52 8.81 -8.49
CA ARG A 31 9.68 8.13 -7.91
C ARG A 31 9.34 6.68 -7.66
N ILE A 32 10.36 5.83 -7.61
CA ILE A 32 10.16 4.43 -7.20
C ILE A 32 10.76 4.22 -5.83
N SER A 33 9.91 3.82 -4.90
CA SER A 33 10.31 3.40 -3.57
C SER A 33 10.47 1.89 -3.55
N LYS A 34 11.65 1.41 -3.18
CA LYS A 34 11.83 0.03 -2.72
C LYS A 34 11.34 -0.09 -1.28
N ARG A 35 10.69 -1.21 -0.99
CA ARG A 35 10.15 -1.55 0.33
C ARG A 35 10.44 -3.01 0.63
N THR A 36 10.46 -3.34 1.91
CA THR A 36 10.54 -4.72 2.38
C THR A 36 9.33 -4.98 3.27
N VAL A 37 8.66 -6.11 3.04
CA VAL A 37 7.63 -6.61 3.95
C VAL A 37 8.15 -7.86 4.65
N CYS A 38 7.70 -8.09 5.87
CA CYS A 38 7.92 -9.32 6.60
C CYS A 38 6.76 -10.29 6.35
N LEU A 39 7.08 -11.55 6.05
CA LEU A 39 6.13 -12.65 6.05
C LEU A 39 6.37 -13.50 7.30
N LEU A 40 5.44 -13.48 8.23
CA LEU A 40 5.46 -14.31 9.44
C LEU A 40 4.60 -15.55 9.24
N GLU A 41 5.20 -16.73 9.28
CA GLU A 41 4.48 -18.01 9.12
C GLU A 41 3.45 -18.22 10.24
N VAL A 42 2.28 -18.70 9.87
CA VAL A 42 1.16 -18.97 10.78
C VAL A 42 0.76 -20.42 10.66
N GLU A 43 0.73 -21.12 11.79
CA GLU A 43 0.22 -22.50 11.85
C GLU A 43 -1.29 -22.53 11.54
N PRO A 44 -1.82 -23.61 10.92
CA PRO A 44 -3.22 -23.66 10.47
C PRO A 44 -4.26 -23.30 11.54
N LEU A 45 -4.10 -23.82 12.76
CA LEU A 45 -5.02 -23.54 13.87
C LEU A 45 -5.05 -22.06 14.28
N VAL A 46 -3.88 -21.39 14.22
CA VAL A 46 -3.77 -19.95 14.49
C VAL A 46 -4.34 -19.16 13.32
N SER A 47 -4.11 -19.63 12.09
CA SER A 47 -4.63 -19.01 10.87
C SER A 47 -6.16 -18.97 10.86
N ASP A 48 -6.85 -20.04 11.27
CA ASP A 48 -8.31 -20.08 11.33
C ASP A 48 -8.87 -19.01 12.28
N LYS A 49 -8.20 -18.81 13.43
CA LYS A 49 -8.54 -17.78 14.40
C LYS A 49 -8.28 -16.36 13.88
N LEU A 50 -7.15 -16.17 13.21
CA LEU A 50 -6.75 -14.87 12.68
C LEU A 50 -7.44 -14.52 11.36
N ASN A 51 -8.09 -15.46 10.67
CA ASN A 51 -8.71 -15.20 9.36
C ASN A 51 -9.86 -14.18 9.41
N VAL A 52 -10.43 -13.95 10.59
CA VAL A 52 -11.48 -12.92 10.80
C VAL A 52 -10.91 -11.57 11.22
N MET A 53 -9.60 -11.45 11.42
CA MET A 53 -8.99 -10.18 11.78
C MET A 53 -9.13 -9.20 10.62
N PRO A 54 -9.32 -7.90 10.87
CA PRO A 54 -9.23 -6.89 9.83
C PRO A 54 -7.76 -6.65 9.43
N CYS A 55 -7.56 -5.96 8.31
CA CYS A 55 -6.29 -5.27 8.09
C CYS A 55 -6.09 -4.24 9.20
N MET A 56 -5.01 -4.37 9.96
CA MET A 56 -4.69 -3.46 11.05
C MET A 56 -3.58 -2.52 10.62
N LYS A 57 -3.66 -1.24 11.00
CA LYS A 57 -2.53 -0.31 10.95
C LYS A 57 -2.28 0.20 12.36
N TRP A 58 -1.04 0.06 12.79
CA TRP A 58 -0.61 0.28 14.14
C TRP A 58 0.46 1.36 14.16
N GLN A 59 0.25 2.41 14.95
CA GLN A 59 1.28 3.42 15.17
C GLN A 59 2.27 2.89 16.20
N VAL A 60 3.54 2.85 15.81
CA VAL A 60 4.66 2.45 16.66
C VAL A 60 5.18 3.71 17.33
N PRO A 61 5.47 3.69 18.65
CA PRO A 61 6.09 4.83 19.30
C PRO A 61 7.37 5.24 18.55
N PRO A 62 7.59 6.55 18.30
CA PRO A 62 8.77 7.00 17.59
C PRO A 62 10.02 6.56 18.33
N LYS A 63 11.01 6.04 17.59
CA LYS A 63 12.33 5.72 18.17
C LYS A 63 12.90 7.00 18.77
N SER A 64 13.31 6.95 20.04
CA SER A 64 13.80 8.10 20.81
C SER A 64 15.19 8.59 20.37
N SER A 65 15.42 8.79 19.07
CA SER A 65 16.74 9.10 18.51
C SER A 65 16.64 10.01 17.28
N GLY A 66 16.91 11.30 17.50
CA GLY A 66 17.22 12.29 16.45
C GLY A 66 16.02 12.77 15.66
N GLU A 67 15.86 14.09 15.54
CA GLU A 67 14.88 14.70 14.62
C GLU A 67 15.19 14.27 13.18
N ILE A 68 14.55 13.21 12.68
CA ILE A 68 14.45 12.99 11.24
C ILE A 68 13.48 14.05 10.73
N LYS A 69 14.00 15.01 9.96
CA LYS A 69 13.16 16.00 9.29
C LYS A 69 12.47 15.31 8.12
N HIS A 70 11.20 14.96 8.29
CA HIS A 70 10.37 14.54 7.16
C HIS A 70 9.95 15.76 6.35
N GLU A 71 10.07 15.66 5.03
CA GLU A 71 9.65 16.73 4.11
C GLU A 71 8.12 16.89 4.09
N ASN A 72 7.38 15.82 4.38
CA ASN A 72 5.92 15.84 4.49
C ASN A 72 5.43 14.98 5.68
N LYS A 73 4.19 15.21 6.09
CA LYS A 73 3.55 14.47 7.20
C LYS A 73 3.28 12.99 6.86
N HIS A 74 3.17 12.65 5.58
CA HIS A 74 2.85 11.29 5.14
C HIS A 74 4.00 10.34 5.45
N ASP A 75 5.22 10.70 5.08
CA ASP A 75 6.42 9.89 5.34
C ASP A 75 6.65 9.70 6.84
N ALA A 76 6.39 10.73 7.66
CA ALA A 76 6.49 10.63 9.12
C ALA A 76 5.50 9.60 9.71
N VAL A 77 4.28 9.55 9.17
CA VAL A 77 3.25 8.59 9.60
C VAL A 77 3.57 7.17 9.13
N GLU A 78 4.02 7.01 7.88
CA GLU A 78 4.41 5.70 7.34
C GLU A 78 5.64 5.13 8.04
N GLU A 79 6.61 5.98 8.39
CA GLU A 79 7.79 5.54 9.15
C GLU A 79 7.41 5.01 10.54
N ASN A 80 6.47 5.69 11.19
CA ASN A 80 6.04 5.36 12.55
C ASN A 80 4.77 4.49 12.57
N SER A 81 4.50 3.73 11.50
CA SER A 81 3.41 2.77 11.50
C SER A 81 3.79 1.47 10.81
N VAL A 82 3.12 0.40 11.24
CA VAL A 82 3.11 -0.89 10.58
C VAL A 82 1.68 -1.26 10.22
N TYR A 83 1.49 -1.90 9.08
CA TYR A 83 0.24 -2.59 8.78
C TYR A 83 0.46 -4.10 8.90
N VAL A 84 -0.57 -4.81 9.36
CA VAL A 84 -0.63 -6.26 9.44
C VAL A 84 -1.87 -6.72 8.70
N LEU A 85 -1.67 -7.53 7.66
CA LEU A 85 -2.76 -8.15 6.92
C LEU A 85 -3.20 -9.44 7.64
N PRO A 86 -4.47 -9.85 7.44
CA PRO A 86 -4.92 -11.18 7.82
C PRO A 86 -4.05 -12.28 7.18
N PRO A 87 -4.10 -13.52 7.68
CA PRO A 87 -3.36 -14.63 7.09
C PRO A 87 -3.65 -14.78 5.59
N ILE A 88 -2.60 -14.81 4.78
CA ILE A 88 -2.66 -14.99 3.33
C ILE A 88 -1.94 -16.29 2.97
N LYS A 89 -2.58 -17.11 2.13
CA LYS A 89 -1.96 -18.29 1.55
C LYS A 89 -1.03 -17.89 0.40
N TYR A 90 0.19 -18.41 0.41
CA TYR A 90 1.17 -18.22 -0.68
C TYR A 90 1.37 -19.52 -1.47
N ASP A 91 2.13 -19.45 -2.57
CA ASP A 91 2.37 -20.56 -3.51
C ASP A 91 3.07 -21.78 -2.89
N ASP A 92 3.71 -21.61 -1.73
CA ASP A 92 4.29 -22.70 -0.93
C ASP A 92 3.26 -23.41 -0.03
N GLU A 93 1.97 -23.12 -0.24
CA GLU A 93 0.81 -23.64 0.48
C GLU A 93 0.74 -23.27 1.97
N LYS A 94 1.67 -22.42 2.44
CA LYS A 94 1.69 -21.93 3.83
C LYS A 94 0.90 -20.64 3.99
N MET A 95 0.46 -20.41 5.23
CA MET A 95 -0.23 -19.19 5.64
C MET A 95 0.78 -18.22 6.25
N TYR A 96 0.68 -16.94 5.89
CA TYR A 96 1.54 -15.90 6.43
C TYR A 96 0.73 -14.67 6.83
N LEU A 97 1.08 -14.07 7.96
CA LEU A 97 0.81 -12.66 8.18
C LEU A 97 1.79 -11.86 7.33
N LYS A 98 1.28 -10.89 6.56
CA LYS A 98 2.10 -9.93 5.83
C LYS A 98 2.14 -8.63 6.61
N ILE A 99 3.35 -8.23 6.99
CA ILE A 99 3.61 -7.01 7.77
C ILE A 99 4.44 -6.07 6.91
N GLY A 100 3.99 -4.84 6.74
CA GLY A 100 4.78 -3.79 6.13
C GLY A 100 4.72 -2.52 6.95
N GLY A 101 5.58 -1.56 6.63
CA GLY A 101 5.70 -0.31 7.37
C GLY A 101 7.03 0.36 7.06
N GLY A 102 7.37 1.39 7.83
CA GLY A 102 8.64 2.10 7.68
C GLY A 102 8.66 3.10 6.51
N ALA A 103 9.70 3.94 6.52
CA ALA A 103 9.86 4.99 5.52
C ALA A 103 10.01 4.45 4.10
N ASN A 104 9.61 5.28 3.12
CA ASN A 104 9.91 5.02 1.72
C ASN A 104 11.43 5.11 1.50
N ILE A 105 12.01 4.07 0.88
CA ILE A 105 13.41 4.09 0.44
C ILE A 105 13.41 4.31 -1.06
N TYR A 106 13.63 5.54 -1.50
CA TYR A 106 13.59 5.90 -2.91
C TYR A 106 14.90 5.52 -3.61
N LEU A 107 14.78 5.01 -4.84
CA LEU A 107 15.93 4.54 -5.63
C LEU A 107 16.70 5.67 -6.33
N ASP A 108 16.15 6.88 -6.36
CA ASP A 108 16.71 8.07 -7.01
C ASP A 108 17.39 9.06 -6.04
N GLY A 109 17.58 8.69 -4.77
CA GLY A 109 18.07 9.62 -3.75
C GLY A 109 16.98 10.63 -3.40
N ASP A 110 17.28 11.93 -3.30
CA ASP A 110 16.33 13.00 -2.90
C ASP A 110 15.74 13.79 -4.09
N VAL A 111 15.99 13.38 -5.34
CA VAL A 111 15.61 14.16 -6.52
C VAL A 111 14.41 13.53 -7.23
N PHE A 112 13.31 14.28 -7.33
CA PHE A 112 12.18 13.94 -8.19
C PHE A 112 12.58 14.06 -9.67
N GLY A 113 12.42 12.97 -10.42
CA GLY A 113 12.71 12.95 -11.84
C GLY A 113 12.30 11.61 -12.46
N ASN A 114 12.00 11.62 -13.76
CA ASN A 114 11.71 10.38 -14.47
C ASN A 114 12.94 9.45 -14.38
N PRO A 115 12.80 8.22 -13.84
CA PRO A 115 13.95 7.34 -13.65
C PRO A 115 14.54 6.98 -15.01
N SER A 116 15.67 7.60 -15.35
CA SER A 116 16.43 7.30 -16.55
C SER A 116 17.78 6.68 -16.15
N SER A 117 17.83 5.37 -15.92
CA SER A 117 19.12 4.65 -15.89
C SER A 117 18.97 3.13 -15.87
N ASP A 118 19.96 2.45 -16.45
CA ASP A 118 20.20 1.02 -16.24
C ASP A 118 20.47 0.69 -14.75
N GLU A 119 20.96 1.66 -13.98
CA GLU A 119 21.30 1.49 -12.55
C GLU A 119 20.05 1.22 -11.69
N TRP A 120 18.94 1.93 -11.90
CA TRP A 120 17.69 1.69 -11.19
C TRP A 120 17.17 0.26 -11.45
N ASN A 121 17.27 -0.20 -12.71
CA ASN A 121 16.81 -1.52 -13.11
C ASN A 121 17.66 -2.58 -12.43
N VAL A 122 18.97 -2.34 -12.31
CA VAL A 122 19.90 -3.23 -11.60
C VAL A 122 19.55 -3.28 -10.11
N ASP A 123 19.29 -2.15 -9.45
CA ASP A 123 19.00 -2.12 -8.02
C ASP A 123 17.61 -2.69 -7.69
N LEU A 124 16.59 -2.40 -8.50
CA LEU A 124 15.28 -3.03 -8.38
C LEU A 124 15.40 -4.55 -8.58
N THR A 125 16.08 -4.97 -9.66
CA THR A 125 16.27 -6.40 -9.94
C THR A 125 17.02 -7.10 -8.82
N ARG A 126 18.09 -6.48 -8.29
CA ARG A 126 18.85 -6.98 -7.14
C ARG A 126 17.94 -7.15 -5.92
N HIS A 127 17.16 -6.14 -5.58
CA HIS A 127 16.21 -6.18 -4.45
C HIS A 127 15.25 -7.38 -4.56
N PHE A 128 14.74 -7.66 -5.76
CA PHE A 128 13.88 -8.84 -6.00
C PHE A 128 14.60 -10.17 -5.87
N ILE A 129 15.83 -10.26 -6.39
CA ILE A 129 16.64 -11.48 -6.31
C ILE A 129 17.00 -11.78 -4.84
N GLU A 130 17.35 -10.75 -4.08
CA GLU A 130 17.72 -10.88 -2.66
C GLU A 130 16.51 -11.10 -1.74
N GLY A 131 15.30 -10.80 -2.23
CA GLY A 131 14.06 -11.02 -1.48
C GLY A 131 13.75 -9.94 -0.45
N GLY A 132 14.50 -8.84 -0.42
CA GLY A 132 14.31 -7.70 0.48
C GLY A 132 15.35 -7.60 1.61
N ASP A 133 15.26 -6.53 2.39
CA ASP A 133 16.22 -6.20 3.44
C ASP A 133 15.93 -6.96 4.75
N VAL A 134 16.85 -7.82 5.19
CA VAL A 134 16.70 -8.65 6.39
C VAL A 134 16.51 -7.80 7.66
N GLU A 135 17.24 -6.69 7.80
CA GLU A 135 17.13 -5.82 8.99
C GLU A 135 15.72 -5.20 9.12
N ILE A 136 15.09 -4.83 8.00
CA ILE A 136 13.72 -4.30 8.00
C ILE A 136 12.75 -5.41 8.40
N GLU A 137 12.93 -6.60 7.85
CA GLU A 137 12.12 -7.77 8.19
C GLU A 137 12.19 -8.10 9.68
N GLU A 138 13.40 -8.21 10.26
CA GLU A 138 13.59 -8.51 11.68
C GLU A 138 12.90 -7.46 12.57
N ASN A 139 13.01 -6.18 12.21
CA ASN A 139 12.35 -5.10 12.94
C ASN A 139 10.81 -5.19 12.84
N LEU A 140 10.26 -5.47 11.65
CA LEU A 140 8.81 -5.67 11.47
C LEU A 140 8.30 -6.90 12.22
N SER A 141 9.05 -8.01 12.17
CA SER A 141 8.76 -9.25 12.88
C SER A 141 8.71 -9.01 14.39
N LYS A 142 9.71 -8.30 14.92
CA LYS A 142 9.78 -7.90 16.32
C LYS A 142 8.58 -7.06 16.74
N ILE A 143 8.27 -5.99 15.99
CA ILE A 143 7.12 -5.11 16.30
C ILE A 143 5.83 -5.91 16.33
N CYS A 144 5.60 -6.79 15.34
CA CYS A 144 4.39 -7.60 15.27
C CYS A 144 4.23 -8.48 16.51
N ARG A 145 5.29 -9.20 16.91
CA ARG A 145 5.28 -10.12 18.06
C ARG A 145 5.16 -9.42 19.41
N GLU A 146 5.82 -8.27 19.57
CA GLU A 146 5.88 -7.56 20.85
C GLU A 146 4.66 -6.65 21.08
N HIS A 147 4.02 -6.16 20.02
CA HIS A 147 3.04 -5.07 20.14
C HIS A 147 1.70 -5.31 19.45
N VAL A 148 1.64 -6.17 18.43
CA VAL A 148 0.44 -6.25 17.59
C VAL A 148 -0.33 -7.55 17.80
N ILE A 149 0.35 -8.70 17.76
CA ILE A 149 -0.28 -10.01 17.88
C ILE A 149 0.41 -10.83 18.97
N ASN A 150 -0.36 -11.15 20.00
CA ASN A 150 0.08 -11.98 21.13
C ASN A 150 -0.30 -13.46 20.90
N VAL A 151 0.26 -14.07 19.85
CA VAL A 151 0.15 -15.51 19.59
C VAL A 151 1.50 -16.07 19.15
N GLU A 152 1.68 -17.38 19.27
CA GLU A 152 2.87 -18.03 18.75
C GLU A 152 2.86 -17.99 17.21
N LEU A 153 3.92 -17.42 16.64
CA LEU A 153 4.12 -17.29 15.20
C LEU A 153 5.41 -18.00 14.78
N GLY A 154 5.38 -18.63 13.60
CA GLY A 154 6.48 -19.41 13.03
C GLY A 154 7.63 -18.55 12.52
N LYS A 155 8.41 -19.05 11.55
CA LYS A 155 9.57 -18.32 11.03
C LYS A 155 9.14 -17.09 10.24
N SER A 156 9.95 -16.04 10.30
CA SER A 156 9.80 -14.88 9.42
C SER A 156 10.77 -14.93 8.24
N LYS A 157 10.39 -14.27 7.14
CA LYS A 157 11.24 -14.09 5.96
C LYS A 157 10.94 -12.76 5.25
N PRO A 158 11.94 -12.12 4.62
CA PRO A 158 11.70 -10.89 3.89
C PRO A 158 10.98 -11.19 2.58
N LYS A 159 10.22 -10.20 2.10
CA LYS A 159 9.71 -10.18 0.73
C LYS A 159 9.89 -8.78 0.14
N ALA A 160 10.61 -8.74 -0.97
CA ALA A 160 10.81 -7.53 -1.75
C ALA A 160 9.49 -6.97 -2.26
N CYS A 161 9.36 -5.66 -2.18
CA CYS A 161 8.24 -4.89 -2.69
C CYS A 161 8.76 -3.57 -3.26
N PHE A 162 8.00 -2.97 -4.17
CA PHE A 162 8.25 -1.63 -4.66
C PHE A 162 6.92 -0.97 -4.95
N THR A 163 6.94 0.35 -4.93
CA THR A 163 5.82 1.14 -5.38
C THR A 163 6.28 2.42 -6.04
N THR A 164 5.37 3.06 -6.76
CA THR A 164 5.60 4.35 -7.39
C THR A 164 4.88 5.43 -6.61
N CYS A 165 5.58 6.51 -6.29
CA CYS A 165 5.03 7.65 -5.58
C CYS A 165 5.15 8.93 -6.41
N SER A 166 4.26 9.89 -6.19
CA SER A 166 4.35 11.24 -6.76
C SER A 166 4.16 12.28 -5.66
N GLU A 167 4.56 13.52 -5.93
CA GLU A 167 4.43 14.62 -4.95
C GLU A 167 2.96 14.94 -4.60
N ASP A 168 2.04 14.70 -5.53
CA ASP A 168 0.61 15.02 -5.39
C ASP A 168 -0.23 13.84 -4.90
N ASP A 169 0.40 12.71 -4.53
CA ASP A 169 -0.27 11.51 -4.03
C ASP A 169 -1.35 10.92 -4.98
N ALA A 170 -1.35 11.31 -6.25
CA ALA A 170 -2.41 10.94 -7.19
C ALA A 170 -2.10 9.65 -7.97
N LEU A 171 -3.12 8.80 -8.13
CA LEU A 171 -3.12 7.73 -9.13
C LEU A 171 -3.12 8.34 -10.53
N ARG A 172 -2.35 7.77 -11.45
CA ARG A 172 -2.33 8.21 -12.86
C ARG A 172 -3.08 7.22 -13.74
N ILE A 173 -4.12 7.70 -14.42
CA ILE A 173 -4.82 7.01 -15.50
C ILE A 173 -4.86 7.97 -16.69
N GLU A 174 -3.94 7.79 -17.64
CA GLU A 174 -3.69 8.80 -18.68
C GLU A 174 -3.46 8.18 -20.05
N ASN A 175 -3.90 8.86 -21.11
CA ASN A 175 -3.53 8.51 -22.47
C ASN A 175 -2.20 9.18 -22.83
N VAL A 176 -1.19 8.37 -23.15
CA VAL A 176 0.11 8.87 -23.64
C VAL A 176 0.16 8.93 -25.16
N THR A 177 -0.71 8.17 -25.83
CA THR A 177 -1.04 8.31 -27.25
C THR A 177 -2.54 8.05 -27.44
N GLU A 178 -3.04 8.14 -28.67
CA GLU A 178 -4.42 7.77 -28.99
C GLU A 178 -4.77 6.32 -28.62
N ASN A 179 -3.79 5.41 -28.65
CA ASN A 179 -3.99 3.98 -28.46
C ASN A 179 -3.27 3.39 -27.24
N VAL A 180 -2.51 4.19 -26.48
CA VAL A 180 -1.78 3.74 -25.29
C VAL A 180 -2.28 4.51 -24.07
N THR A 181 -2.86 3.77 -23.12
CA THR A 181 -3.26 4.26 -21.81
C THR A 181 -2.29 3.72 -20.76
N VAL A 182 -1.93 4.55 -19.79
CA VAL A 182 -1.03 4.19 -18.69
C VAL A 182 -1.79 4.25 -17.37
N VAL A 183 -1.57 3.24 -16.53
CA VAL A 183 -2.06 3.17 -15.15
C VAL A 183 -0.86 3.04 -14.23
N ALA A 184 -0.55 4.09 -13.48
CA ALA A 184 0.70 4.18 -12.72
C ALA A 184 0.54 4.99 -11.43
N VAL A 185 1.65 5.11 -10.69
CA VAL A 185 1.75 5.94 -9.47
C VAL A 185 0.75 5.52 -8.40
N CYS A 186 0.88 4.27 -7.95
CA CYS A 186 -0.08 3.63 -7.05
C CYS A 186 0.10 3.97 -5.56
N GLN A 187 1.11 4.77 -5.20
CA GLN A 187 1.38 5.28 -3.84
C GLN A 187 1.49 4.20 -2.75
N GLY A 188 1.80 2.95 -3.10
CA GLY A 188 1.77 1.81 -2.19
C GLY A 188 0.37 1.36 -1.75
N LYS A 189 -0.70 1.98 -2.26
CA LYS A 189 -2.07 1.85 -1.75
C LYS A 189 -3.03 1.13 -2.70
N ALA A 190 -2.65 0.92 -3.97
CA ALA A 190 -3.55 0.39 -5.00
C ALA A 190 -3.88 -1.11 -4.89
N ALA A 191 -3.19 -1.89 -4.05
CA ALA A 191 -3.42 -3.34 -3.99
C ALA A 191 -4.83 -3.70 -3.49
N ALA A 192 -5.33 -3.00 -2.47
CA ALA A 192 -6.67 -3.24 -1.92
C ALA A 192 -7.80 -2.75 -2.87
N PRO A 193 -7.76 -1.53 -3.43
CA PRO A 193 -8.78 -1.04 -4.36
C PRO A 193 -8.57 -1.48 -5.82
N ALA A 194 -7.70 -2.47 -6.10
CA ALA A 194 -7.37 -2.87 -7.47
C ALA A 194 -8.60 -3.19 -8.36
N PRO A 195 -9.67 -3.86 -7.87
CA PRO A 195 -10.88 -4.05 -8.67
C PRO A 195 -11.58 -2.74 -9.05
N ALA A 196 -11.67 -1.78 -8.12
CA ALA A 196 -12.29 -0.49 -8.37
C ALA A 196 -11.47 0.34 -9.37
N ILE A 197 -10.14 0.30 -9.25
CA ILE A 197 -9.22 0.92 -10.23
C ILE A 197 -9.43 0.30 -11.61
N GLY A 198 -9.58 -1.02 -11.70
CA GLY A 198 -9.82 -1.71 -12.98
C GLY A 198 -11.11 -1.24 -13.67
N GLU A 199 -12.18 -1.05 -12.90
CA GLU A 199 -13.45 -0.51 -13.40
C GLU A 199 -13.29 0.94 -13.88
N GLU A 200 -12.57 1.78 -13.13
CA GLU A 200 -12.30 3.17 -13.51
C GLU A 200 -11.46 3.26 -14.80
N VAL A 201 -10.44 2.41 -14.94
CA VAL A 201 -9.60 2.33 -16.15
C VAL A 201 -10.44 1.89 -17.35
N LYS A 202 -11.32 0.90 -17.19
CA LYS A 202 -12.24 0.47 -18.23
C LYS A 202 -13.14 1.62 -18.68
N ASP A 203 -13.75 2.33 -17.73
CA ASP A 203 -14.66 3.44 -18.04
C ASP A 203 -13.90 4.60 -18.69
N PHE A 204 -12.68 4.89 -18.25
CA PHE A 204 -11.81 5.88 -18.87
C PHE A 204 -11.54 5.55 -20.34
N ILE A 205 -11.19 4.29 -20.65
CA ILE A 205 -10.86 3.87 -22.01
C ILE A 205 -12.09 3.89 -22.93
N LEU A 206 -13.26 3.46 -22.42
CA LEU A 206 -14.49 3.39 -23.20
C LEU A 206 -15.13 4.76 -23.46
N ASN A 207 -14.97 5.70 -22.52
CA ASN A 207 -15.61 7.01 -22.59
C ASN A 207 -14.69 8.12 -23.09
N THR A 208 -13.37 7.90 -23.18
CA THR A 208 -12.48 8.88 -23.80
C THR A 208 -12.68 8.86 -25.31
N PRO A 209 -13.15 9.96 -25.93
CA PRO A 209 -13.27 10.04 -27.37
C PRO A 209 -11.90 9.75 -28.00
N GLN A 210 -11.85 8.95 -29.06
CA GLN A 210 -10.64 8.83 -29.87
C GLN A 210 -10.32 10.22 -30.39
N ALA A 211 -9.29 10.86 -29.83
CA ALA A 211 -8.86 12.16 -30.26
C ALA A 211 -8.39 12.02 -31.72
N GLN A 212 -9.07 12.69 -32.64
CA GLN A 212 -8.47 12.99 -33.93
C GLN A 212 -7.19 13.78 -33.64
N VAL A 213 -6.06 13.29 -34.12
CA VAL A 213 -4.72 13.88 -33.97
C VAL A 213 -4.79 15.40 -34.16
N VAL A 214 -4.51 16.13 -33.08
CA VAL A 214 -4.17 17.56 -33.15
C VAL A 214 -2.88 17.72 -32.38
N ASP A 215 -1.80 17.97 -33.12
CA ASP A 215 -0.54 18.47 -32.57
C ASP A 215 -0.85 19.80 -31.88
N ASP A 216 -0.86 19.84 -30.53
CA ASP A 216 -0.45 21.02 -29.78
C ASP A 216 -0.32 20.73 -28.28
N VAL A 217 0.82 21.16 -27.73
CA VAL A 217 1.21 21.15 -26.32
C VAL A 217 0.47 22.28 -25.59
N ILE A 218 -0.20 22.02 -24.46
CA ILE A 218 -0.70 23.08 -23.57
C ILE A 218 -0.35 22.80 -22.09
N THR A 219 0.26 23.82 -21.48
CA THR A 219 0.71 23.98 -20.09
C THR A 219 -0.43 24.17 -19.08
N GLY A 220 -0.22 23.66 -17.86
CA GLY A 220 -1.21 23.57 -16.78
C GLY A 220 -1.54 24.83 -15.98
N GLY A 221 -2.52 24.67 -15.08
CA GLY A 221 -2.91 25.60 -14.02
C GLY A 221 -3.61 24.83 -12.89
N SER A 222 -3.28 25.14 -11.63
CA SER A 222 -3.86 24.54 -10.43
C SER A 222 -4.96 25.42 -9.82
N MET A 223 -5.99 24.82 -9.23
CA MET A 223 -6.89 25.45 -8.27
C MET A 223 -7.36 24.43 -7.22
N GLY A 224 -7.42 24.88 -5.96
CA GLY A 224 -7.92 24.11 -4.82
C GLY A 224 -9.45 23.99 -4.81
N LEU A 225 -9.94 22.93 -4.20
CA LEU A 225 -11.34 22.49 -4.26
C LEU A 225 -12.17 22.94 -3.04
N SER A 226 -13.44 23.21 -3.29
CA SER A 226 -14.54 23.61 -2.41
C SER A 226 -15.52 22.45 -2.16
N ASP A 227 -16.52 22.63 -1.27
CA ASP A 227 -17.46 21.56 -0.88
C ASP A 227 -18.31 20.99 -2.05
N ASP A 228 -18.52 21.74 -3.13
CA ASP A 228 -19.21 21.26 -4.34
C ASP A 228 -18.35 20.26 -5.15
N ASP A 229 -17.03 20.28 -4.95
CA ASP A 229 -16.10 19.36 -5.63
C ASP A 229 -16.14 17.94 -5.04
N TYR A 230 -16.67 17.77 -3.82
CA TYR A 230 -16.83 16.46 -3.17
C TYR A 230 -17.86 15.57 -3.89
N ALA A 231 -18.91 16.17 -4.45
CA ALA A 231 -19.91 15.47 -5.26
C ALA A 231 -19.38 15.10 -6.67
N ALA A 232 -18.34 15.79 -7.13
CA ALA A 232 -17.69 15.56 -8.41
C ALA A 232 -16.56 14.51 -8.34
N LEU A 233 -16.22 14.01 -7.15
CA LEU A 233 -15.19 12.99 -6.98
C LEU A 233 -15.58 11.66 -7.67
N PRO A 234 -14.60 10.97 -8.28
CA PRO A 234 -14.80 9.64 -8.85
C PRO A 234 -15.43 8.67 -7.84
N ALA A 235 -16.22 7.71 -8.33
CA ALA A 235 -16.93 6.75 -7.48
C ALA A 235 -15.98 5.95 -6.57
N ALA A 236 -14.77 5.65 -7.03
CA ALA A 236 -13.75 4.97 -6.23
C ALA A 236 -13.33 5.78 -4.99
N THR A 237 -13.20 7.10 -5.11
CA THR A 237 -12.90 8.00 -4.00
C THR A 237 -14.05 8.05 -3.00
N ARG A 238 -15.31 8.01 -3.47
CA ARG A 238 -16.49 7.93 -2.60
C ARG A 238 -16.60 6.59 -1.85
N THR A 239 -16.30 5.47 -2.50
CA THR A 239 -16.27 4.13 -1.88
C THR A 239 -15.24 4.04 -0.75
N ILE A 240 -14.11 4.75 -0.86
CA ILE A 240 -13.12 4.86 0.22
C ILE A 240 -13.75 5.54 1.46
N TYR A 241 -14.49 6.63 1.28
CA TYR A 241 -15.20 7.35 2.37
C TYR A 241 -16.40 6.58 2.93
N GLU A 242 -17.12 5.80 2.13
CA GLU A 242 -18.23 4.95 2.60
C GLU A 242 -17.71 3.79 3.46
N ASN A 243 -16.55 3.22 3.11
CA ASN A 243 -15.86 2.22 3.93
C ASN A 243 -15.35 2.81 5.25
N GLU A 244 -14.93 4.09 5.27
CA GLU A 244 -14.58 4.79 6.52
C GLU A 244 -15.77 4.88 7.48
N ALA A 245 -16.97 5.20 6.97
CA ALA A 245 -18.17 5.28 7.80
C ALA A 245 -18.57 3.91 8.39
N ALA A 246 -18.44 2.84 7.62
CA ALA A 246 -18.72 1.47 8.08
C ALA A 246 -17.71 0.99 9.15
N LEU A 247 -16.41 1.28 8.95
CA LEU A 247 -15.36 0.96 9.93
C LEU A 247 -15.49 1.80 11.21
N GLY A 248 -15.86 3.08 11.09
CA GLY A 248 -16.16 3.94 12.24
C GLY A 248 -17.33 3.43 13.09
N ALA A 249 -18.38 2.90 12.44
CA ALA A 249 -19.50 2.27 13.14
C ALA A 249 -19.08 0.99 13.89
N MET A 250 -18.21 0.18 13.28
CA MET A 250 -17.66 -1.03 13.92
C MET A 250 -16.79 -0.69 15.14
N ALA A 251 -15.90 0.29 15.05
CA ALA A 251 -15.10 0.75 16.20
C ALA A 251 -15.96 1.26 17.36
N THR A 252 -17.02 2.01 17.04
CA THR A 252 -17.99 2.49 18.03
C THR A 252 -18.69 1.33 18.74
N SER A 253 -19.07 0.28 18.00
CA SER A 253 -19.72 -0.91 18.57
C SER A 253 -18.79 -1.72 19.50
N LEU A 254 -17.47 -1.61 19.32
CA LEU A 254 -16.46 -2.22 20.17
C LEU A 254 -16.04 -1.31 21.35
N GLY A 255 -16.64 -0.12 21.50
CA GLY A 255 -16.34 0.82 22.58
C GLY A 255 -14.98 1.52 22.44
N VAL A 256 -14.43 1.57 21.22
CA VAL A 256 -13.08 2.10 20.95
C VAL A 256 -13.19 3.42 20.20
N THR A 257 -12.43 4.43 20.64
CA THR A 257 -12.27 5.67 19.86
C THR A 257 -11.20 5.44 18.80
N ALA A 258 -11.62 5.11 17.58
CA ALA A 258 -10.76 4.91 16.41
C ALA A 258 -11.21 5.81 15.26
N LYS A 259 -10.27 6.27 14.43
CA LYS A 259 -10.54 7.00 13.19
C LYS A 259 -10.44 6.01 12.03
N ALA A 260 -11.41 5.96 11.13
CA ALA A 260 -11.25 5.21 9.90
C ALA A 260 -10.63 6.13 8.84
N GLU A 261 -9.62 5.64 8.10
CA GLU A 261 -9.17 6.26 6.85
C GLU A 261 -9.05 5.15 5.78
N GLY A 262 -9.82 5.25 4.70
CA GLY A 262 -10.10 4.18 3.75
C GLY A 262 -10.59 2.88 4.38
N THR A 263 -9.93 1.76 4.04
CA THR A 263 -10.25 0.42 4.58
C THR A 263 -9.50 0.09 5.87
N THR A 264 -8.97 1.10 6.56
CA THR A 264 -8.05 0.92 7.69
C THR A 264 -8.60 1.61 8.94
N LEU A 265 -8.54 0.87 10.05
CA LEU A 265 -8.85 1.39 11.39
C LEU A 265 -7.57 1.96 12.02
N TRP A 266 -7.63 3.23 12.43
CA TRP A 266 -6.60 3.90 13.21
C TRP A 266 -7.00 3.97 14.67
N ALA A 267 -6.18 3.39 15.54
CA ALA A 267 -6.31 3.55 16.97
C ALA A 267 -5.17 4.41 17.50
N GLU A 268 -5.52 5.44 18.26
CA GLU A 268 -4.56 6.23 19.05
C GLU A 268 -3.80 5.31 20.03
N PRO A 269 -2.51 5.58 20.35
CA PRO A 269 -1.71 4.76 21.25
C PRO A 269 -2.38 4.45 22.60
N ALA A 270 -3.21 5.36 23.12
CA ALA A 270 -3.94 5.16 24.38
C ALA A 270 -5.09 4.14 24.28
N ASN A 271 -5.64 3.93 23.08
CA ASN A 271 -6.80 3.05 22.83
C ASN A 271 -6.40 1.71 22.20
N GLN A 272 -5.15 1.60 21.77
CA GLN A 272 -4.55 0.43 21.16
C GLN A 272 -4.57 -0.80 22.10
N ALA A 273 -4.28 -0.62 23.40
CA ALA A 273 -4.33 -1.70 24.39
C ALA A 273 -5.73 -2.31 24.54
N ALA A 274 -6.79 -1.48 24.51
CA ALA A 274 -8.18 -1.95 24.60
C ALA A 274 -8.61 -2.73 23.35
N LEU A 275 -8.10 -2.37 22.17
CA LEU A 275 -8.31 -3.11 20.92
C LEU A 275 -7.68 -4.51 20.96
N VAL A 276 -6.44 -4.59 21.45
CA VAL A 276 -5.73 -5.87 21.63
C VAL A 276 -6.42 -6.74 22.67
N GLU A 277 -6.87 -6.16 23.78
CA GLU A 277 -7.58 -6.89 24.84
C GLU A 277 -8.96 -7.36 24.38
N ALA A 278 -9.73 -6.52 23.68
CA ALA A 278 -11.02 -6.91 23.09
C ALA A 278 -10.86 -8.03 22.05
N HIS A 279 -9.81 -7.95 21.21
CA HIS A 279 -9.51 -8.99 20.24
C HIS A 279 -9.03 -10.29 20.90
N ALA A 280 -8.11 -10.21 21.87
CA ALA A 280 -7.63 -11.36 22.64
C ALA A 280 -8.76 -12.08 23.39
N ASN A 281 -9.68 -11.32 23.99
CA ASN A 281 -10.87 -11.87 24.65
C ASN A 281 -11.84 -12.52 23.66
N SER A 282 -11.93 -12.02 22.42
CA SER A 282 -12.76 -12.62 21.36
C SER A 282 -12.18 -13.91 20.79
N LEU A 283 -10.85 -14.11 20.86
CA LEU A 283 -10.15 -15.27 20.30
C LEU A 283 -10.09 -16.48 21.24
N GLY A 284 -10.55 -16.32 22.49
CA GLY A 284 -10.54 -17.33 23.54
C GLY A 284 -9.12 -17.73 23.97
N THR A 285 -8.83 -17.60 25.28
CA THR A 285 -7.61 -18.15 25.87
C THR A 285 -7.54 -19.66 25.61
N ILE A 286 -6.52 -20.10 24.89
CA ILE A 286 -6.17 -21.52 24.81
C ILE A 286 -5.49 -21.85 26.13
N ASN A 287 -6.26 -22.36 27.09
CA ASN A 287 -5.66 -23.17 28.13
C ASN A 287 -5.26 -24.47 27.44
N HIS A 288 -3.95 -24.76 27.44
CA HIS A 288 -3.53 -26.15 27.32
C HIS A 288 -4.06 -26.85 28.56
N ASP A 289 -5.15 -27.60 28.40
CA ASP A 289 -5.50 -28.62 29.37
C ASP A 289 -4.33 -29.60 29.39
N GLU A 290 -3.56 -29.54 30.47
CA GLU A 290 -2.62 -30.59 30.88
C GLU A 290 -3.47 -31.82 31.21
N ASP A 291 -3.79 -32.62 30.18
CA ASP A 291 -4.29 -33.98 30.41
C ASP A 291 -3.10 -34.83 30.87
N GLU A 292 -2.98 -34.92 32.20
CA GLU A 292 -2.41 -36.05 32.92
C GLU A 292 -3.19 -37.33 32.57
N GLU A 293 -2.54 -38.29 31.90
CA GLU A 293 -2.43 -39.71 32.29
C GLU A 293 -1.54 -40.51 31.32
#